data_AF-A0A644XCY8-F1
#
_entry.id   AF-A0A644XCY8-F1
#
_cell.length_a   1.000
_cell.length_b   1.000
_cell.length_c   1.000
_cell.angle_alpha   90.00
_cell.angle_beta   90.00
_cell.angle_gamma   90.00
#
_symmetry.space_group_name_H-M   'P 1'
#
loop_
_entity.id
_entity.type
_entity.pdbx_description
1 polymer ?
#
loop_
_entity_poly.entity_id
_entity_poly.type
_entity_poly.pdbx_seq_one_letter_code
_entity_poly.pdbx_strand_id
1 'polypeptide(L)' 'MKVKSWKIPVHIGVIKKARNEGNKIVVSKNGFTDNAIAYAKRSKIKLEKGNSNHCFANNICSIK' A
#
# COMPACT_ATOMS: atom_id res chain seq x y z
N MET A 1 -4.74 -9.76 -2.93
CA MET A 1 -4.09 -8.43 -2.79
C MET A 1 -3.71 -7.92 -4.17
N LYS A 2 -4.15 -6.73 -4.59
CA LYS A 2 -3.67 -6.12 -5.85
C LYS A 2 -2.56 -5.13 -5.51
N VAL A 3 -1.31 -5.51 -5.76
CA VAL A 3 -0.16 -4.60 -5.66
C VAL A 3 -0.18 -3.71 -6.90
N LYS A 4 -0.52 -2.43 -6.74
CA LYS A 4 -0.44 -1.45 -7.83
C LYS A 4 0.83 -0.62 -7.63
N SER A 5 1.76 -0.72 -8.57
CA SER A 5 2.93 0.15 -8.62
C SER A 5 2.50 1.52 -9.15
N TRP A 6 2.36 2.49 -8.25
CA TRP A 6 2.03 3.87 -8.59
C TRP A 6 3.32 4.64 -8.91
N LYS A 7 3.34 5.37 -10.05
CA LYS A 7 4.45 6.27 -10.44
C LYS A 7 4.59 7.50 -9.52
N ILE A 8 3.53 7.86 -8.80
CA ILE A 8 3.49 8.99 -7.87
C ILE A 8 3.05 8.51 -6.49
N PRO A 9 3.41 9.23 -5.40
CA PRO A 9 2.93 8.92 -4.06
C PRO A 9 1.40 8.80 -4.04
N VAL A 10 0.90 7.79 -3.33
CA VAL A 10 -0.54 7.50 -3.33
C VAL A 10 -1.31 8.58 -2.59
N HIS A 11 -2.26 9.20 -3.31
CA HIS A 11 -3.15 10.22 -2.77
C HIS A 11 -4.34 9.61 -2.01
N ILE A 12 -4.99 10.42 -1.16
CA ILE A 12 -6.13 10.03 -0.33
C ILE A 12 -7.30 9.40 -1.12
N GLY A 13 -7.52 9.82 -2.37
CA GLY A 13 -8.58 9.27 -3.23
C GLY A 13 -8.43 7.77 -3.48
N VAL A 14 -7.19 7.28 -3.58
CA VAL A 14 -6.90 5.85 -3.74
C VAL A 14 -7.23 5.09 -2.45
N ILE A 15 -6.97 5.66 -1.28
CA ILE A 15 -7.29 5.04 0.01
C ILE A 15 -8.80 4.99 0.23
N LYS A 16 -9.54 6.05 -0.14
CA LYS A 16 -11.01 6.06 -0.13
C LYS A 16 -11.58 4.98 -1.06
N LYS A 17 -11.05 4.88 -2.28
CA LYS A 17 -11.46 3.85 -3.23
C LYS A 17 -11.17 2.45 -2.70
N ALA A 18 -9.97 2.23 -2.16
CA ALA A 18 -9.59 0.97 -1.54
C ALA A 18 -10.55 0.59 -0.40
N ARG A 19 -10.94 1.56 0.45
CA ARG A 19 -11.95 1.36 1.49
C ARG A 19 -13.30 0.91 0.93
N ASN A 20 -13.81 1.61 -0.08
CA ASN A 20 -15.10 1.32 -0.70
C ASN A 20 -15.11 -0.06 -1.37
N GLU A 21 -13.98 -0.48 -1.92
CA GLU A 21 -13.77 -1.82 -2.48
C GLU A 21 -13.54 -2.90 -1.40
N GLY A 22 -13.56 -2.55 -0.11
CA GLY A 22 -13.33 -3.50 1.00
C GLY A 22 -11.87 -3.91 1.18
N ASN A 23 -10.92 -3.24 0.51
CA ASN A 23 -9.49 -3.52 0.65
C ASN A 23 -8.97 -3.01 2.00
N LYS A 24 -8.33 -3.91 2.76
CA LYS A 24 -7.72 -3.58 4.06
C LYS A 24 -6.25 -3.15 3.93
N ILE A 25 -5.64 -3.32 2.76
CA ILE A 25 -4.19 -3.12 2.54
C ILE A 25 -3.98 -2.40 1.22
N VAL A 26 -3.18 -1.33 1.24
CA VAL A 26 -2.73 -0.59 0.06
C VAL A 26 -1.22 -0.62 0.01
N VAL A 27 -0.67 -1.07 -1.11
CA VAL A 27 0.78 -1.17 -1.33
C VAL A 27 1.20 -0.08 -2.32
N SER A 28 2.26 0.67 -2.01
CA SER A 28 2.80 1.71 -2.91
C SER A 28 4.33 1.75 -2.86
N LYS A 29 4.98 1.57 -4.01
CA LYS A 29 6.44 1.67 -4.13
C LYS A 29 6.96 3.08 -3.81
N ASN A 30 6.24 4.09 -4.29
CA ASN A 30 6.62 5.50 -4.17
C ASN A 30 6.07 6.17 -2.91
N GLY A 31 5.52 5.38 -1.98
CA GLY A 31 4.98 5.87 -0.71
C GLY A 31 3.58 6.47 -0.82
N PHE A 32 3.21 7.24 0.19
CA PHE A 32 1.88 7.79 0.41
C PHE A 32 2.00 9.26 0.81
N THR A 33 1.03 10.08 0.46
CA THR A 33 0.98 11.48 0.95
C THR A 33 0.53 11.52 2.41
N ASP A 34 0.86 12.59 3.14
CA ASP A 34 0.50 12.72 4.57
C ASP A 34 -1.02 12.63 4.79
N ASN A 35 -1.80 13.24 3.90
CA ASN A 35 -3.26 13.15 3.89
C ASN A 35 -3.74 11.70 3.71
N ALA A 36 -3.06 10.90 2.88
CA ALA A 36 -3.37 9.49 2.69
C ALA A 36 -3.02 8.67 3.95
N ILE A 37 -1.88 8.95 4.59
CA ILE A 37 -1.44 8.28 5.84
C ILE A 37 -2.43 8.57 6.97
N ALA A 38 -2.80 9.84 7.16
CA ALA A 38 -3.76 10.25 8.18
C ALA A 38 -5.13 9.58 7.98
N TYR A 39 -5.61 9.53 6.74
CA TYR A 39 -6.89 8.89 6.42
C TYR A 39 -6.84 7.36 6.58
N ALA A 40 -5.73 6.72 6.22
CA ALA A 40 -5.54 5.29 6.36
C ALA A 40 -5.53 4.86 7.83
N LYS A 41 -4.84 5.61 8.71
CA LYS A 41 -4.84 5.38 10.16
C LYS A 41 -6.26 5.44 10.73
N ARG A 42 -7.03 6.48 10.37
CA ARG A 42 -8.44 6.63 10.80
C ARG A 42 -9.34 5.50 10.27
N SER A 43 -9.08 5.03 9.06
CA SER A 43 -9.90 4.02 8.38
C SER A 43 -9.44 2.58 8.64
N LYS A 44 -8.44 2.35 9.50
CA LYS A 44 -7.81 1.04 9.76
C LYS A 44 -7.33 0.33 8.47
N ILE A 45 -6.85 1.10 7.50
CA ILE A 45 -6.25 0.57 6.27
C ILE A 45 -4.75 0.50 6.47
N LYS A 46 -4.17 -0.67 6.24
CA LYS A 46 -2.73 -0.89 6.32
C LYS A 46 -2.07 -0.31 5.07
N LEU A 47 -1.07 0.53 5.26
CA LEU A 47 -0.23 1.05 4.19
C LEU A 47 1.08 0.29 4.20
N GLU A 48 1.44 -0.32 3.07
CA GLU A 48 2.72 -0.97 2.91
C GLU A 48 3.53 -0.26 1.83
N LYS A 49 4.79 0.06 2.14
CA LYS A 49 5.71 0.53 1.12
C LYS A 49 6.05 -0.68 0.25
N GLY A 50 5.73 -0.58 -1.04
CA GLY A 50 6.03 -1.61 -2.02
C GLY A 50 7.54 -1.69 -2.22
N ASN A 51 8.23 -2.41 -1.35
CA ASN A 51 9.57 -2.86 -1.64
C ASN A 51 9.43 -3.96 -2.69
N SER A 52 10.23 -3.93 -3.76
CA SER A 52 10.30 -5.02 -4.74
C SER A 52 10.66 -6.37 -4.11
N ASN A 53 11.02 -6.37 -2.82
CA ASN A 53 11.29 -7.54 -1.98
C ASN A 53 10.16 -7.75 -0.97
N HIS A 54 8.94 -8.06 -1.45
CA HIS A 54 7.92 -8.63 -0.58
C HIS A 54 8.31 -10.11 -0.34
N CYS A 55 9.27 -10.31 0.55
CA CYS A 55 9.49 -11.61 1.15
C CYS A 55 8.28 -11.85 2.03
N PHE A 56 7.38 -12.70 1.54
CA PHE A 56 6.35 -13.31 2.38
C PHE A 56 7.03 -13.94 3.60
N ALA A 57 6.29 -14.08 4.69
CA ALA A 57 6.74 -14.65 5.96
C ALA A 57 7.23 -16.13 5.90
N ASN A 58 7.71 -16.60 4.74
CA ASN A 58 8.37 -17.88 4.50
C ASN A 58 9.70 -17.65 3.77
N ASN A 59 10.64 -17.00 4.45
CA ASN A 59 12.10 -17.17 4.36
C ASN A 59 12.78 -17.51 3.01
N ILE A 60 12.30 -17.04 1.86
CA ILE A 60 12.98 -17.22 0.57
C ILE A 60 12.88 -15.91 -0.23
N CYS A 61 13.85 -15.02 0.00
CA CYS A 61 14.11 -13.89 -0.87
C CYS A 61 15.03 -14.37 -2.01
N SER A 62 14.47 -14.68 -3.20
CA SER A 62 15.29 -14.99 -4.38
C SER A 62 15.70 -13.69 -5.06
N ILE A 63 17.00 -13.40 -5.02
CA ILE A 63 17.65 -12.34 -5.82
C ILE A 63 18.05 -12.98 -7.15
N LYS A 64 17.61 -12.39 -8.26
CA LYS A 64 18.36 -12.47 -9.51
C LYS A 64 18.40 -11.10 -10.16
#